data_AF-A0A965V8N2-F1
#
_entry.id   AF-A0A965V8N2-F1
#
_cell.length_a   1.000
_cell.length_b   1.000
_cell.length_c   1.000
_cell.angle_alpha   90.00
_cell.angle_beta   90.00
_cell.angle_gamma   90.00
#
_symmetry.space_group_name_H-M   'P 1'
#
loop_
_entity.id
_entity.type
_entity.pdbx_description
1 polymer ?
#
loop_
_entity_poly.entity_id
_entity_poly.type
_entity_poly.pdbx_seq_one_letter_code
_entity_poly.pdbx_strand_id
1 'polypeptide(L)'
;MAFTISNSISFAFSGTHGHSLSHSGSNSDSHRDRNTRLQAGLALQILHDGSDLDRRPGLPEDGSDERRTVENFSLAPRTQSVNYGFMFEGYIYVSKAGTYTFYTNSDDGSRLWINDILVVENGGVHSARDRSGSINLPVGYHTFRVSYFQASGSQGLAVSYKSPWFSRMSIPNSALFYK
;
A
#
# COMPACT_ATOMS: atom_id res chain seq x y z
N MET A 1 -12.94 -33.27 56.33
CA MET A 1 -12.27 -33.68 57.59
C MET A 1 -10.81 -33.97 57.24
N ALA A 2 -9.89 -33.64 58.16
CA ALA A 2 -8.42 -33.82 58.08
C ALA A 2 -7.68 -32.84 57.16
N PHE A 3 -6.55 -32.22 57.50
CA PHE A 3 -5.81 -32.06 58.76
C PHE A 3 -4.81 -30.90 58.51
N THR A 4 -4.68 -29.97 59.45
CA THR A 4 -3.59 -28.96 59.48
C THR A 4 -2.30 -29.65 59.90
N ILE A 5 -1.16 -29.25 59.30
CA ILE A 5 0.13 -29.26 59.99
C ILE A 5 0.93 -28.01 59.63
N SER A 6 1.20 -27.24 60.68
CA SER A 6 2.08 -26.09 60.76
C SER A 6 3.54 -26.54 60.71
N ASN A 7 4.44 -25.69 60.22
CA ASN A 7 5.78 -25.60 60.79
C ASN A 7 6.38 -24.21 60.53
N SER A 8 6.47 -23.44 61.61
CA SER A 8 7.21 -22.20 61.73
C SER A 8 8.68 -22.51 61.98
N ILE A 9 9.60 -21.87 61.26
CA ILE A 9 10.95 -21.60 61.76
C ILE A 9 11.28 -20.15 61.43
N SER A 10 11.38 -19.35 62.49
CA SER A 10 11.94 -18.01 62.46
C SER A 10 13.40 -18.09 62.86
N PHE A 11 14.29 -17.46 62.09
CA PHE A 11 15.56 -16.96 62.61
C PHE A 11 15.77 -15.55 62.10
N ALA A 12 15.89 -14.62 63.06
CA ALA A 12 16.28 -13.24 62.84
C ALA A 12 17.79 -13.09 63.02
N PHE A 13 18.44 -12.23 62.25
CA PHE A 13 19.55 -11.43 62.75
C PHE A 13 19.71 -10.10 62.00
N SER A 14 19.68 -9.03 62.80
CA SER A 14 20.28 -7.69 62.69
C SER A 14 20.86 -7.20 61.36
N GLY A 15 20.44 -6.01 60.95
CA GLY A 15 20.84 -5.35 59.72
C GLY A 15 22.08 -4.47 59.79
N THR A 16 22.34 -3.78 58.68
CA THR A 16 22.85 -2.39 58.59
C THR A 16 22.83 -1.94 57.12
N HIS A 17 22.73 -0.62 56.92
CA HIS A 17 22.26 0.09 55.75
C HIS A 17 23.23 0.07 54.55
N GLY A 18 22.70 0.10 53.32
CA GLY A 18 23.47 0.33 52.11
C GLY A 18 22.59 0.44 50.86
N HIS A 19 22.60 1.62 50.25
CA HIS A 19 21.71 2.09 49.19
C HIS A 19 21.88 1.38 47.82
N SER A 20 20.73 1.14 47.17
CA SER A 20 20.40 1.49 45.77
C SER A 20 21.11 0.82 44.57
N LEU A 21 20.24 0.34 43.67
CA LEU A 21 20.30 0.30 42.20
C LEU A 21 20.74 -0.98 41.45
N SER A 22 19.76 -1.35 40.62
CA SER A 22 19.81 -1.96 39.28
C SER A 22 19.77 -3.48 39.17
N HIS A 23 18.65 -3.90 38.58
CA HIS A 23 18.27 -5.25 38.21
C HIS A 23 19.09 -5.75 37.02
N SER A 24 19.54 -7.00 37.17
CA SER A 24 19.33 -8.12 36.24
C SER A 24 19.60 -7.90 34.74
N GLY A 25 20.63 -8.60 34.28
CA GLY A 25 20.37 -9.77 33.43
C GLY A 25 20.12 -9.50 31.95
N SER A 26 21.22 -9.58 31.22
CA SER A 26 21.39 -10.24 29.92
C SER A 26 20.15 -10.74 29.16
N ASN A 27 20.23 -10.50 27.84
CA ASN A 27 19.85 -11.41 26.77
C ASN A 27 18.44 -11.24 26.18
N SER A 28 18.35 -10.47 25.10
CA SER A 28 17.92 -11.03 23.81
C SER A 28 18.13 -9.98 22.72
N ASP A 29 19.05 -10.31 21.84
CA ASP A 29 19.22 -9.71 20.53
C ASP A 29 17.87 -9.80 19.79
N SER A 30 17.13 -8.69 19.80
CA SER A 30 15.92 -8.54 19.01
C SER A 30 16.36 -8.26 17.58
N HIS A 31 16.74 -9.34 16.89
CA HIS A 31 16.69 -9.39 15.45
C HIS A 31 15.32 -8.89 15.03
N ARG A 32 15.28 -7.64 14.58
CA ARG A 32 14.16 -7.03 13.88
C ARG A 32 13.85 -7.90 12.68
N ASP A 33 12.94 -8.85 12.86
CA ASP A 33 12.12 -9.38 11.77
C ASP A 33 11.36 -8.18 11.20
N ARG A 34 11.98 -7.49 10.23
CA ARG A 34 11.30 -6.58 9.31
C ARG A 34 10.45 -7.46 8.41
N ASN A 35 9.37 -7.95 9.00
CA ASN A 35 8.38 -8.81 8.42
C ASN A 35 7.91 -8.20 7.11
N THR A 36 8.33 -8.80 5.99
CA THR A 36 7.91 -8.52 4.61
C THR A 36 6.45 -8.95 4.41
N ARG A 37 5.54 -8.44 5.24
CA ARG A 37 4.12 -8.80 5.25
C ARG A 37 3.35 -7.78 4.42
N LEU A 38 2.68 -8.25 3.37
CA LEU A 38 1.73 -7.44 2.61
C LEU A 38 0.60 -6.96 3.52
N GLN A 39 0.29 -5.67 3.46
CA GLN A 39 -0.78 -5.00 4.20
C GLN A 39 -1.87 -4.56 3.23
N ALA A 40 -3.13 -4.47 3.68
CA ALA A 40 -4.23 -4.01 2.83
C ALA A 40 -4.10 -2.51 2.53
N GLY A 41 -4.34 -2.10 1.28
CA GLY A 41 -4.24 -0.71 0.81
C GLY A 41 -3.21 -0.50 -0.30
N LEU A 42 -2.97 0.75 -0.66
CA LEU A 42 -2.07 1.16 -1.75
C LEU A 42 -1.03 2.16 -1.27
N ALA A 43 0.20 2.04 -1.80
CA ALA A 43 1.16 3.12 -1.71
C ALA A 43 0.85 4.19 -2.77
N LEU A 44 0.78 5.44 -2.34
CA LEU A 44 0.56 6.62 -3.18
C LEU A 44 1.80 7.51 -3.15
N GLN A 45 2.27 7.91 -4.32
CA GLN A 45 3.20 9.01 -4.50
C GLN A 45 2.51 10.16 -5.24
N ILE A 46 2.71 11.39 -4.77
CA ILE A 46 2.17 12.62 -5.37
C ILE A 46 3.23 13.21 -6.30
N LEU A 47 2.83 13.55 -7.53
CA LEU A 47 3.70 14.17 -8.54
C LEU A 47 3.24 15.62 -8.74
N HIS A 48 4.14 16.57 -8.51
CA HIS A 48 3.83 18.00 -8.53
C HIS A 48 3.99 18.66 -9.91
N ASP A 49 4.66 17.98 -10.84
CA ASP A 49 4.63 18.30 -12.26
C ASP A 49 3.96 17.11 -12.98
N GLY A 50 2.78 17.34 -13.55
CA GLY A 50 2.03 16.33 -14.30
C GLY A 50 2.53 16.12 -15.72
N SER A 51 3.73 16.62 -16.07
CA SER A 51 4.20 16.69 -17.47
C SER A 51 4.98 15.45 -17.92
N ASP A 52 5.40 14.59 -16.99
CA ASP A 52 6.27 13.46 -17.33
C ASP A 52 5.90 12.16 -16.62
N LEU A 53 4.88 11.48 -17.14
CA LEU A 53 4.59 10.09 -16.75
C LEU A 53 5.54 9.07 -17.43
N ASP A 54 6.40 9.51 -18.36
CA ASP A 54 7.36 8.66 -19.10
C ASP A 54 8.85 8.94 -18.78
N ARG A 55 9.21 10.07 -18.16
CA ARG A 55 10.58 10.26 -17.65
C ARG A 55 10.68 9.85 -16.18
N ARG A 56 11.46 8.79 -15.94
CA ARG A 56 12.16 8.64 -14.66
C ARG A 56 13.65 8.47 -14.88
N PRO A 57 14.41 9.57 -14.79
CA PRO A 57 15.69 9.54 -14.09
C PRO A 57 15.81 10.71 -13.12
N GLY A 58 15.86 10.43 -11.81
CA GLY A 58 16.11 11.42 -10.75
C GLY A 58 14.84 12.07 -10.18
N LEU A 59 14.46 11.63 -8.98
CA LEU A 59 13.52 12.35 -8.11
C LEU A 59 13.96 13.81 -7.91
N PRO A 60 13.06 14.74 -7.52
CA PRO A 60 13.51 16.01 -6.96
C PRO A 60 14.43 15.76 -5.75
N GLU A 61 15.64 16.33 -5.77
CA GLU A 61 16.63 16.23 -4.67
C GLU A 61 16.14 16.84 -3.34
N ASP A 62 14.97 17.50 -3.32
CA ASP A 62 14.43 18.13 -2.12
C ASP A 62 13.70 17.18 -1.15
N GLY A 63 13.59 15.89 -1.51
CA GLY A 63 13.40 14.81 -0.54
C GLY A 63 12.01 14.72 0.12
N SER A 64 10.95 15.30 -0.43
CA SER A 64 9.59 15.10 0.07
C SER A 64 8.86 13.92 -0.60
N ASP A 65 9.46 12.72 -0.53
CA ASP A 65 8.78 11.45 -0.85
C ASP A 65 7.70 11.15 0.21
N GLU A 66 6.58 11.87 0.18
CA GLU A 66 5.42 11.53 1.01
C GLU A 66 4.70 10.30 0.39
N ARG A 67 5.30 9.12 0.60
CA ARG A 67 4.65 7.84 0.33
C ARG A 67 3.50 7.69 1.32
N ARG A 68 2.29 8.04 0.89
CA ARG A 68 1.07 7.94 1.70
C ARG A 68 0.40 6.59 1.45
N THR A 69 -0.31 6.08 2.44
CA THR A 69 -1.19 4.92 2.23
C THR A 69 -2.60 5.41 1.96
N VAL A 70 -3.21 4.90 0.89
CA VAL A 70 -4.62 5.15 0.56
C VAL A 70 -5.36 3.82 0.39
N GLU A 71 -6.64 3.81 0.71
CA GLU A 71 -7.43 2.57 0.64
C GLU A 71 -7.73 2.13 -0.80
N ASN A 72 -7.82 3.09 -1.72
CA ASN A 72 -8.16 2.88 -3.13
C ASN A 72 -7.55 4.01 -4.00
N PHE A 73 -7.89 4.06 -5.30
CA PHE A 73 -7.45 5.07 -6.27
C PHE A 73 -8.06 6.47 -6.02
N SER A 74 -7.90 6.98 -4.81
CA SER A 74 -8.48 8.24 -4.36
C SER A 74 -7.64 9.43 -4.80
N LEU A 75 -8.30 10.42 -5.39
CA LEU A 75 -7.70 11.73 -5.71
C LEU A 75 -7.78 12.73 -4.53
N ALA A 76 -8.31 12.33 -3.38
CA ALA A 76 -8.48 13.20 -2.21
C ALA A 76 -7.18 13.84 -1.72
N PRO A 77 -6.01 13.17 -1.75
CA PRO A 77 -4.75 13.76 -1.26
C PRO A 77 -4.17 14.91 -2.10
N ARG A 78 -4.82 15.31 -3.20
CA ARG A 78 -4.33 16.39 -4.07
C ARG A 78 -4.32 17.73 -3.33
N THR A 79 -3.32 18.55 -3.62
CA THR A 79 -3.19 19.92 -3.09
C THR A 79 -3.56 20.99 -4.11
N GLN A 80 -3.76 20.60 -5.37
CA GLN A 80 -4.15 21.47 -6.48
C GLN A 80 -5.18 20.78 -7.37
N SER A 81 -5.91 21.56 -8.18
CA SER A 81 -6.97 21.07 -9.06
C SER A 81 -6.48 20.69 -10.47
N VAL A 82 -5.29 21.16 -10.86
CA VAL A 82 -4.66 20.93 -12.17
C VAL A 82 -3.14 20.84 -12.03
N ASN A 83 -2.46 20.39 -13.08
CA ASN A 83 -1.02 20.19 -13.15
C ASN A 83 -0.45 19.28 -12.06
N TYR A 84 -1.16 18.22 -11.70
CA TYR A 84 -0.70 17.23 -10.72
C TYR A 84 -0.75 15.82 -11.31
N GLY A 85 -0.05 14.89 -10.66
CA GLY A 85 -0.17 13.47 -10.92
C GLY A 85 -0.17 12.63 -9.66
N PHE A 86 -0.59 11.38 -9.83
CA PHE A 86 -0.49 10.36 -8.80
C PHE A 86 0.10 9.09 -9.38
N MET A 87 0.94 8.43 -8.58
CA MET A 87 1.37 7.07 -8.81
C MET A 87 0.86 6.19 -7.68
N PHE A 88 0.00 5.24 -8.02
CA PHE A 88 -0.48 4.21 -7.11
C PHE A 88 0.30 2.93 -7.37
N GLU A 89 0.93 2.36 -6.34
CA GLU A 89 1.70 1.13 -6.42
C GLU A 89 1.23 0.13 -5.37
N GLY A 90 1.26 -1.15 -5.72
CA GLY A 90 0.95 -2.22 -4.79
C GLY A 90 0.84 -3.57 -5.47
N TYR A 91 -0.01 -4.41 -4.89
CA TYR A 91 -0.31 -5.75 -5.34
C TYR A 91 -1.81 -5.94 -5.44
N ILE A 92 -2.24 -6.65 -6.47
CA ILE A 92 -3.59 -7.18 -6.58
C ILE A 92 -3.58 -8.68 -6.29
N TYR A 93 -4.49 -9.14 -5.45
CA TYR A 93 -4.66 -10.58 -5.20
C TYR A 93 -5.69 -11.19 -6.16
N VAL A 94 -5.28 -12.23 -6.87
CA VAL A 94 -6.10 -13.03 -7.78
C VAL A 94 -6.40 -14.38 -7.12
N SER A 95 -7.68 -14.62 -6.80
CA SER A 95 -8.13 -15.86 -6.15
C SER A 95 -8.43 -16.99 -7.13
N LYS A 96 -8.63 -16.68 -8.42
CA LYS A 96 -8.90 -17.65 -9.49
C LYS A 96 -8.12 -17.29 -10.74
N ALA A 97 -7.35 -18.23 -11.28
CA ALA A 97 -6.52 -17.99 -12.46
C ALA A 97 -7.36 -17.85 -13.72
N GLY A 98 -7.07 -16.84 -14.55
CA GLY A 98 -7.75 -16.63 -15.83
C GLY A 98 -7.52 -15.24 -16.42
N THR A 99 -8.31 -14.91 -17.45
CA THR A 99 -8.21 -13.61 -18.14
C THR A 99 -8.95 -12.53 -17.38
N TYR A 100 -8.21 -11.53 -16.90
CA TYR A 100 -8.77 -10.32 -16.29
C TYR A 100 -8.76 -9.20 -17.33
N THR A 101 -9.84 -8.43 -17.41
CA THR A 101 -9.84 -7.17 -18.18
C THR A 101 -9.89 -6.02 -17.20
N PHE A 102 -8.91 -5.14 -17.28
CA PHE A 102 -8.80 -3.93 -16.49
C PHE A 102 -9.29 -2.74 -17.29
N TYR A 103 -9.83 -1.76 -16.57
CA TYR A 103 -10.41 -0.54 -17.12
C TYR A 103 -9.90 0.67 -16.34
N THR A 104 -9.56 1.72 -17.06
CA THR A 104 -9.34 3.06 -16.51
C THR A 104 -10.31 4.02 -17.17
N ASN A 105 -11.08 4.76 -16.37
CA ASN A 105 -11.78 5.95 -16.81
C ASN A 105 -11.08 7.16 -16.18
N SER A 106 -10.49 8.03 -16.99
CA SER A 106 -9.79 9.22 -16.48
C SER A 106 -10.10 10.47 -17.27
N ASP A 107 -10.18 11.59 -16.55
CA ASP A 107 -10.10 12.95 -17.11
C ASP A 107 -8.65 13.41 -17.02
N ASP A 108 -8.12 13.82 -18.17
CA ASP A 108 -6.75 13.64 -18.63
C ASP A 108 -6.23 12.19 -18.45
N GLY A 109 -4.92 12.00 -18.48
CA GLY A 109 -4.36 10.69 -18.82
C GLY A 109 -4.13 9.76 -17.63
N SER A 110 -4.25 8.47 -17.92
CA SER A 110 -3.87 7.40 -17.00
C SER A 110 -3.25 6.21 -17.71
N ARG A 111 -2.49 5.40 -16.95
CA ARG A 111 -1.97 4.12 -17.44
C ARG A 111 -1.97 3.11 -16.31
N LEU A 112 -2.19 1.85 -16.66
CA LEU A 112 -2.21 0.74 -15.71
C LEU A 112 -1.26 -0.35 -16.17
N TRP A 113 -0.33 -0.72 -15.29
CA TRP A 113 0.58 -1.85 -15.46
C TRP A 113 0.24 -2.95 -14.47
N ILE A 114 0.38 -4.20 -14.91
CA ILE A 114 0.32 -5.41 -14.08
C ILE A 114 1.56 -6.24 -14.36
N ASN A 115 2.33 -6.61 -13.33
CA ASN A 115 3.60 -7.31 -13.49
C ASN A 115 4.53 -6.63 -14.52
N ASP A 116 4.63 -5.29 -14.43
CA ASP A 116 5.39 -4.41 -15.33
C ASP A 116 4.95 -4.40 -16.81
N ILE A 117 3.88 -5.11 -17.15
CA ILE A 117 3.26 -5.08 -18.49
C ILE A 117 2.22 -3.97 -18.52
N LEU A 118 2.31 -3.07 -19.49
CA LEU A 118 1.29 -2.04 -19.73
C LEU A 118 0.01 -2.72 -20.23
N VAL A 119 -1.03 -2.72 -19.40
CA VAL A 119 -2.32 -3.35 -19.71
C VAL A 119 -3.31 -2.33 -20.23
N VAL A 120 -3.36 -1.12 -19.64
CA VAL A 120 -4.25 -0.05 -20.10
C VAL A 120 -3.45 1.19 -20.42
N GLU A 121 -3.52 1.63 -21.69
CA GLU A 121 -2.96 2.89 -22.17
C GLU A 121 -4.09 3.90 -22.39
N ASN A 122 -4.14 4.91 -21.53
CA ASN A 122 -5.10 6.02 -21.59
C ASN A 122 -4.39 7.36 -21.42
N GLY A 123 -3.22 7.55 -22.01
CA GLY A 123 -2.46 8.79 -21.92
C GLY A 123 -3.01 9.95 -22.76
N GLY A 124 -2.33 11.10 -22.61
CA GLY A 124 -2.66 12.35 -23.27
C GLY A 124 -3.65 13.22 -22.49
N VAL A 125 -3.77 14.48 -22.90
CA VAL A 125 -4.78 15.43 -22.37
C VAL A 125 -6.10 15.17 -23.09
N HIS A 126 -7.17 14.91 -22.34
CA HIS A 126 -8.48 14.59 -22.87
C HIS A 126 -9.57 14.67 -21.80
N SER A 127 -10.81 14.92 -22.22
CA SER A 127 -11.98 14.72 -21.35
C SER A 127 -12.08 13.28 -20.84
N ALA A 128 -12.84 13.05 -19.77
CA ALA A 128 -13.15 11.72 -19.22
C ALA A 128 -13.32 10.62 -20.30
N ARG A 129 -12.41 9.65 -20.32
CA ARG A 129 -12.36 8.59 -21.34
C ARG A 129 -12.10 7.22 -20.72
N ASP A 130 -12.91 6.23 -21.11
CA ASP A 130 -12.74 4.82 -20.72
C ASP A 130 -11.77 4.10 -21.68
N ARG A 131 -10.78 3.39 -21.13
CA ARG A 131 -9.89 2.49 -21.86
C ARG A 131 -9.74 1.19 -21.09
N SER A 132 -9.33 0.14 -21.80
CA SER A 132 -9.20 -1.19 -21.21
C SER A 132 -8.12 -2.02 -21.89
N GLY A 133 -7.72 -3.08 -21.21
CA GLY A 133 -6.91 -4.15 -21.77
C GLY A 133 -6.99 -5.39 -20.89
N SER A 134 -6.55 -6.52 -21.43
CA SER A 134 -6.70 -7.82 -20.80
C SER A 134 -5.34 -8.49 -20.58
N ILE A 135 -5.23 -9.24 -19.48
CA ILE A 135 -4.04 -10.01 -19.13
C ILE A 135 -4.46 -11.33 -18.47
N ASN A 136 -3.73 -12.40 -18.76
CA ASN A 136 -3.89 -13.67 -18.06
C ASN A 136 -3.11 -13.63 -16.75
N LEU A 137 -3.81 -13.89 -15.64
CA LEU A 137 -3.22 -13.91 -14.30
C LEU A 137 -3.38 -15.29 -13.67
N PRO A 138 -2.28 -15.91 -13.17
CA PRO A 138 -2.39 -17.07 -12.31
C PRO A 138 -2.97 -16.69 -10.94
N VAL A 139 -3.25 -17.67 -10.08
CA VAL A 139 -3.61 -17.40 -8.68
C VAL A 139 -2.40 -16.81 -7.96
N GLY A 140 -2.61 -15.74 -7.18
CA GLY A 140 -1.56 -15.13 -6.36
C GLY A 140 -1.58 -13.60 -6.35
N TYR A 141 -0.51 -13.03 -5.82
CA TYR A 141 -0.28 -11.59 -5.81
C TYR A 141 0.45 -11.15 -7.08
N HIS A 142 -0.04 -10.08 -7.70
CA HIS A 142 0.56 -9.48 -8.88
C HIS A 142 0.86 -8.02 -8.60
N THR A 143 2.05 -7.55 -8.97
CA THR A 143 2.35 -6.13 -8.84
C THR A 143 1.42 -5.35 -9.75
N PHE A 144 0.98 -4.20 -9.29
CA PHE A 144 0.26 -3.26 -10.13
C PHE A 144 0.83 -1.86 -9.93
N ARG A 145 0.72 -1.05 -10.99
CA ARG A 145 1.01 0.38 -10.96
C ARG A 145 -0.08 1.11 -11.73
N VAL A 146 -0.61 2.18 -11.18
CA VAL A 146 -1.48 3.11 -11.91
C VAL A 146 -0.88 4.50 -11.84
N SER A 147 -0.58 5.07 -12.99
CA SER A 147 -0.23 6.49 -13.10
C SER A 147 -1.45 7.27 -13.55
N TYR A 148 -1.63 8.46 -13.00
CA TYR A 148 -2.66 9.41 -13.38
C TYR A 148 -2.07 10.81 -13.43
N PHE A 149 -2.51 11.63 -14.37
CA PHE A 149 -2.24 13.06 -14.34
C PHE A 149 -3.47 13.86 -14.70
N GLN A 150 -3.49 15.08 -14.19
CA GLN A 150 -4.48 16.10 -14.47
C GLN A 150 -3.75 17.35 -14.95
N ALA A 151 -3.95 17.75 -16.19
CA ALA A 151 -3.38 18.95 -16.77
C ALA A 151 -4.35 20.13 -16.75
N SER A 152 -5.65 19.90 -16.98
CA SER A 152 -6.62 21.00 -17.04
C SER A 152 -8.08 20.58 -16.81
N GLY A 153 -8.94 21.52 -16.42
CA GLY A 153 -10.39 21.30 -16.39
C GLY A 153 -10.86 20.40 -15.24
N SER A 154 -11.87 19.58 -15.52
CA SER A 154 -12.42 18.62 -14.57
C SER A 154 -11.48 17.42 -14.40
N GLN A 155 -11.59 16.74 -13.25
CA GLN A 155 -10.69 15.65 -12.88
C GLN A 155 -11.48 14.40 -12.52
N GLY A 156 -10.91 13.24 -12.80
CA GLY A 156 -11.52 11.97 -12.46
C GLY A 156 -10.59 10.81 -12.73
N LEU A 157 -10.63 9.81 -11.85
CA LEU A 157 -9.99 8.52 -12.05
C LEU A 157 -10.88 7.43 -11.45
N ALA A 158 -11.25 6.45 -12.25
CA ALA A 158 -11.88 5.22 -11.79
C ALA A 158 -11.15 4.02 -12.40
N VAL A 159 -10.78 3.08 -11.53
CA VAL A 159 -10.12 1.82 -11.93
C VAL A 159 -11.03 0.66 -11.58
N SER A 160 -11.31 -0.17 -12.58
CA SER A 160 -12.22 -1.31 -12.45
C SER A 160 -11.68 -2.52 -13.20
N TYR A 161 -12.25 -3.68 -12.91
CA TYR A 161 -11.88 -4.94 -13.54
C TYR A 161 -13.08 -5.86 -13.71
N LYS A 162 -12.98 -6.80 -14.63
CA LYS A 162 -13.90 -7.94 -14.78
C LYS A 162 -13.11 -9.22 -14.98
N SER A 163 -13.75 -10.35 -14.71
CA SER A 163 -13.23 -11.68 -14.99
C SER A 163 -14.36 -12.60 -15.45
N PRO A 164 -14.09 -13.85 -15.84
CA PRO A 164 -15.15 -14.82 -16.13
C PRO A 164 -16.09 -15.11 -14.94
N TRP A 165 -15.67 -14.81 -13.71
CA TRP A 165 -16.45 -15.11 -12.51
C TRP A 165 -17.18 -13.90 -11.93
N PHE A 166 -16.93 -12.69 -12.42
CA PHE A 166 -17.64 -11.48 -11.98
C PHE A 166 -17.69 -10.41 -13.08
N SER A 167 -18.83 -9.74 -13.16
CA SER A 167 -19.05 -8.57 -14.02
C SER A 167 -18.16 -7.38 -13.61
N ARG A 168 -17.97 -6.41 -14.51
CA ARG A 168 -17.14 -5.22 -14.25
C ARG A 168 -17.53 -4.56 -12.92
N MET A 169 -16.56 -4.39 -12.04
CA MET A 169 -16.70 -3.73 -10.75
C MET A 169 -15.44 -2.92 -10.44
N SER A 170 -15.56 -1.90 -9.59
CA SER A 170 -14.38 -1.22 -9.03
C SER A 170 -13.50 -2.23 -8.30
N ILE A 171 -12.18 -2.03 -8.35
CA ILE A 171 -11.28 -2.93 -7.62
C ILE A 171 -11.49 -2.68 -6.13
N PRO A 172 -11.93 -3.69 -5.35
CA PRO A 172 -12.25 -3.51 -3.95
C PRO A 172 -10.96 -3.40 -3.13
N ASN A 173 -11.01 -2.67 -2.00
CA ASN A 173 -9.87 -2.53 -1.09
C ASN A 173 -9.33 -3.91 -0.63
N SER A 174 -10.20 -4.90 -0.51
CA SER A 174 -9.84 -6.28 -0.13
C SER A 174 -9.00 -7.03 -1.17
N ALA A 175 -8.95 -6.53 -2.42
CA ALA A 175 -8.08 -7.07 -3.46
C ALA A 175 -6.74 -6.34 -3.55
N LEU A 176 -6.56 -5.23 -2.83
CA LEU A 176 -5.44 -4.30 -2.96
C LEU A 176 -4.52 -4.37 -1.74
N PHE A 177 -3.22 -4.49 -1.99
CA PHE A 177 -2.20 -4.66 -0.96
C PHE A 177 -0.95 -3.84 -1.26
N TYR A 178 -0.17 -3.50 -0.24
CA TYR A 178 1.13 -2.83 -0.37
C TYR A 178 2.17 -3.49 0.53
N LYS A 179 3.45 -3.20 0.26
CA LYS A 179 4.59 -3.57 1.13
C LYS A 179 4.98 -2.40 2.00
#